data_AF-A0A2E1NZZ8-F1
#
_entry.id   AF-A0A2E1NZZ8-F1
#
_cell.length_a   1.000
_cell.length_b   1.000
_cell.length_c   1.000
_cell.angle_alpha   90.00
_cell.angle_beta   90.00
_cell.angle_gamma   90.00
#
_symmetry.space_group_name_H-M   'P 1'
#
loop_
_entity.id
_entity.type
_entity.pdbx_description
1 polymer ?
#
loop_
_entity_poly.entity_id
_entity_poly.type
_entity_poly.pdbx_seq_one_letter_code
_entity_poly.pdbx_strand_id
1 'polypeptide(L)'
;MSGLESVPSAYLSIGFLTVVGIIMPLTNFLITWVVRPKVDPARPHITRSYLLEGYERDHSLYPRRLTTFECGSEPVGEAMIQFHFQYYWYAIIFLVFDVAFMFLVLGGMVTADATTEGGTTTVAEAESALLTLGLFFAIMSLGVWYVFRKRGRIYI
;
A
#
# COMPACT_ATOMS: atom_id res chain seq x y z
N MET A 1 27.82 -29.01 -13.99
CA MET A 1 28.12 -27.58 -13.82
C MET A 1 26.92 -26.93 -13.13
N SER A 2 26.79 -27.10 -11.81
CA SER A 2 25.69 -26.55 -10.99
C SER A 2 26.28 -25.60 -9.95
N GLY A 3 26.97 -24.57 -10.43
CA GLY A 3 27.65 -23.59 -9.61
C GLY A 3 27.09 -22.22 -9.88
N LEU A 4 26.61 -21.56 -8.82
CA LEU A 4 26.30 -20.13 -8.74
C LEU A 4 24.91 -19.68 -9.22
N GLU A 5 23.82 -20.24 -8.69
CA GLU A 5 22.68 -19.36 -8.38
C GLU A 5 23.04 -18.56 -7.12
N SER A 6 23.93 -17.59 -7.28
CA SER A 6 24.15 -16.59 -6.25
C SER A 6 22.82 -15.85 -6.09
N VAL A 7 22.30 -15.79 -4.86
CA VAL A 7 21.23 -14.89 -4.36
C VAL A 7 20.89 -13.68 -5.27
N PRO A 8 21.86 -12.93 -5.84
CA PRO A 8 21.67 -12.00 -6.95
C PRO A 8 20.65 -12.37 -8.05
N SER A 9 20.62 -13.60 -8.57
CA SER A 9 19.77 -13.96 -9.73
C SER A 9 18.27 -13.90 -9.41
N ALA A 10 17.88 -14.33 -8.20
CA ALA A 10 16.49 -14.27 -7.74
C ALA A 10 16.02 -12.83 -7.47
N TYR A 11 16.91 -11.97 -6.96
CA TYR A 11 16.59 -10.55 -6.79
C TYR A 11 16.60 -9.79 -8.13
N LEU A 12 17.37 -10.23 -9.12
CA LEU A 12 17.34 -9.67 -10.47
C LEU A 12 15.99 -9.90 -11.14
N SER A 13 15.38 -11.08 -11.00
CA SER A 13 14.04 -11.34 -11.56
C SER A 13 12.95 -10.54 -10.84
N ILE A 14 13.02 -10.40 -9.52
CA ILE A 14 12.12 -9.55 -8.74
C ILE A 14 12.26 -8.09 -9.17
N GLY A 15 13.50 -7.57 -9.26
CA GLY A 15 13.77 -6.20 -9.69
C GLY A 15 13.28 -5.94 -11.12
N PHE A 16 13.48 -6.88 -12.03
CA PHE A 16 12.92 -6.81 -13.38
C PHE A 16 11.38 -6.76 -13.36
N LEU A 17 10.74 -7.62 -12.58
CA LEU A 17 9.28 -7.63 -12.45
C LEU A 17 8.75 -6.32 -11.84
N THR A 18 9.43 -5.75 -10.85
CA THR A 18 9.07 -4.44 -10.27
C THR A 18 9.18 -3.33 -11.32
N VAL A 19 10.26 -3.32 -12.11
CA VAL A 19 10.45 -2.35 -13.20
C VAL A 19 9.34 -2.49 -14.23
N VAL A 20 9.02 -3.70 -14.68
CA VAL A 20 7.91 -3.95 -15.61
C VAL A 20 6.58 -3.50 -15.00
N GLY A 21 6.35 -3.81 -13.71
CA GLY A 21 5.13 -3.45 -12.99
C GLY A 21 4.92 -1.94 -12.83
N ILE A 22 6.00 -1.15 -12.82
CA ILE A 22 5.93 0.33 -12.84
C ILE A 22 5.80 0.86 -14.27
N ILE A 23 6.57 0.31 -15.21
CA ILE A 23 6.58 0.76 -16.62
C ILE A 23 5.22 0.53 -17.28
N MET A 24 4.55 -0.58 -16.99
CA MET A 24 3.27 -0.93 -17.60
C MET A 24 2.17 0.15 -17.37
N PRO A 25 1.84 0.54 -16.12
CA PRO A 25 0.88 1.62 -15.88
C PRO A 25 1.40 2.99 -16.35
N LEU A 26 2.71 3.25 -16.26
CA LEU A 26 3.30 4.51 -16.71
C LEU A 26 3.21 4.67 -18.23
N THR A 27 3.40 3.59 -18.98
CA THR A 27 3.24 3.57 -20.44
C THR A 27 1.78 3.86 -20.82
N ASN A 28 0.82 3.30 -20.10
CA ASN A 28 -0.60 3.62 -20.32
C ASN A 28 -0.89 5.10 -20.03
N PHE A 29 -0.33 5.66 -18.95
CA PHE A 29 -0.44 7.08 -18.64
C PHE A 29 0.17 7.95 -19.75
N LEU A 30 1.36 7.58 -20.25
CA LEU A 30 2.05 8.29 -21.33
C LEU A 30 1.25 8.25 -22.63
N ILE A 31 0.77 7.07 -23.04
CA ILE A 31 -0.08 6.89 -24.23
C ILE A 31 -1.33 7.76 -24.09
N THR A 32 -2.02 7.69 -22.95
CA THR A 32 -3.22 8.50 -22.71
C THR A 32 -2.90 9.98 -22.72
N TRP A 33 -1.77 10.40 -22.15
CA TRP A 33 -1.35 11.80 -22.14
C TRP A 33 -1.03 12.33 -23.55
N VAL A 34 -0.50 11.50 -24.45
CA VAL A 34 -0.26 11.86 -25.86
C VAL A 34 -1.57 11.86 -26.66
N VAL A 35 -2.39 10.82 -26.50
CA VAL A 35 -3.60 10.59 -27.32
C VAL A 35 -4.78 11.47 -26.88
N ARG A 36 -4.88 11.84 -25.60
CA ARG A 36 -6.04 12.61 -25.12
C ARG A 36 -6.07 14.01 -25.73
N PRO A 37 -7.27 14.53 -26.06
CA PRO A 37 -7.43 15.94 -26.38
C PRO A 37 -6.94 16.84 -25.23
N LYS A 38 -6.15 17.86 -25.58
CA LYS A 38 -5.62 18.84 -24.63
C LYS A 38 -6.32 20.18 -24.82
N VAL A 39 -6.39 20.96 -23.75
CA VAL A 39 -6.95 22.31 -23.77
C VAL A 39 -6.02 23.22 -24.57
N ASP A 40 -6.59 24.04 -25.46
CA ASP A 40 -5.85 25.04 -26.22
C ASP A 40 -5.43 26.21 -25.27
N PRO A 41 -4.14 26.50 -25.10
CA PRO A 41 -3.69 27.59 -24.21
C PRO A 41 -4.25 28.96 -24.59
N ALA A 42 -4.50 29.21 -25.88
CA ALA A 42 -5.07 30.48 -26.34
C ALA A 42 -6.60 30.55 -26.17
N ARG A 43 -7.27 29.39 -26.12
CA ARG A 43 -8.73 29.26 -26.02
C ARG A 43 -9.09 28.19 -25.00
N PRO A 44 -9.14 28.51 -23.69
CA PRO A 44 -9.33 27.51 -22.63
C PRO A 44 -10.64 26.72 -22.66
N HIS A 45 -11.65 27.22 -23.38
CA HIS A 45 -12.93 26.56 -23.58
C HIS A 45 -12.88 25.46 -24.64
N ILE A 46 -11.81 25.34 -25.44
CA ILE A 46 -11.70 24.37 -26.53
C ILE A 46 -10.67 23.30 -26.20
N THR A 47 -11.02 22.03 -26.45
CA THR A 47 -10.05 20.93 -26.48
C THR A 47 -9.78 20.48 -27.91
N ARG A 48 -8.51 20.29 -28.24
CA ARG A 48 -8.04 19.85 -29.56
C ARG A 48 -7.26 18.54 -29.43
N SER A 49 -7.40 17.67 -30.42
CA SER A 49 -6.59 16.45 -30.52
C SER A 49 -5.47 16.66 -31.53
N TYR A 50 -4.26 16.21 -31.22
CA TYR A 50 -3.16 16.18 -32.18
C TYR A 50 -3.26 15.02 -33.18
N LEU A 51 -3.99 13.96 -32.80
CA LEU A 51 -4.05 12.70 -33.53
C LEU A 51 -5.28 12.59 -34.45
N LEU A 52 -6.34 13.31 -34.11
CA LEU A 52 -7.58 13.38 -34.87
C LEU A 52 -7.69 14.78 -35.50
N GLU A 53 -7.30 14.88 -36.76
CA GLU A 53 -7.39 16.14 -37.50
C GLU A 53 -8.83 16.65 -37.55
N GLY A 54 -9.03 17.95 -37.29
CA GLY A 54 -10.35 18.57 -37.21
C GLY A 54 -11.15 18.28 -35.94
N TYR A 55 -10.64 17.48 -34.99
CA TYR A 55 -11.31 17.29 -33.70
C TYR A 55 -11.13 18.53 -32.81
N GLU A 56 -12.18 19.34 -32.75
CA GLU A 56 -12.34 20.42 -31.79
C GLU A 56 -13.65 20.22 -31.02
N ARG A 57 -13.60 20.40 -29.70
CA ARG A 57 -14.79 20.41 -28.84
C ARG A 57 -14.80 21.66 -28.01
N ASP A 58 -15.88 22.41 -28.16
CA ASP A 58 -16.19 23.59 -27.35
C ASP A 58 -16.90 23.16 -26.06
N HIS A 59 -16.38 23.63 -24.93
CA HIS A 59 -16.89 23.40 -23.58
C HIS A 59 -17.52 24.65 -22.97
N SER A 60 -17.81 25.69 -23.76
CA SER A 60 -18.47 26.93 -23.31
C SER A 60 -19.81 26.68 -22.61
N LEU A 61 -20.54 25.64 -23.02
CA LEU A 61 -21.80 25.20 -22.41
C LEU A 61 -21.62 24.43 -21.09
N TYR A 62 -20.38 24.11 -20.70
CA TYR A 62 -20.04 23.36 -19.48
C TYR A 62 -19.15 24.18 -18.52
N PRO A 63 -19.65 25.31 -17.99
CA PRO A 63 -18.86 26.20 -17.14
C PRO A 63 -18.34 25.54 -15.85
N ARG A 64 -19.03 24.47 -15.39
CA ARG A 64 -18.71 23.72 -14.16
C ARG A 64 -17.83 22.48 -14.39
N ARG A 65 -17.20 22.34 -15.57
CA ARG A 65 -16.35 21.16 -15.90
C ARG A 65 -15.15 20.99 -14.95
N LEU A 66 -14.61 22.09 -14.43
CA LEU A 66 -13.42 22.11 -13.57
C LEU A 66 -13.76 22.38 -12.09
N THR A 67 -15.05 22.38 -11.73
CA THR A 67 -15.49 22.58 -10.35
C THR A 67 -15.75 21.23 -9.67
N THR A 68 -15.70 21.21 -8.33
CA THR A 68 -16.05 20.05 -7.52
C THR A 68 -17.48 19.57 -7.84
N PHE A 69 -17.66 18.25 -7.90
CA PHE A 69 -18.97 17.63 -8.11
C PHE A 69 -19.80 17.68 -6.82
N GLU A 70 -20.96 18.33 -6.86
CA GLU A 70 -21.88 18.48 -5.71
C GLU A 70 -23.34 18.25 -6.14
N CYS A 71 -23.61 17.16 -6.89
CA CYS A 71 -24.95 16.78 -7.38
C CYS A 71 -25.72 17.88 -8.13
N GLY A 72 -25.02 18.86 -8.72
CA GLY A 72 -25.61 19.99 -9.45
C GLY A 72 -25.74 21.29 -8.65
N SER A 73 -25.52 21.23 -7.33
CA SER A 73 -25.47 22.41 -6.45
C SER A 73 -24.12 23.11 -6.53
N GLU A 74 -24.06 24.38 -6.13
CA GLU A 74 -22.78 25.05 -5.91
C GLU A 74 -22.20 24.62 -4.56
N PRO A 75 -20.90 24.30 -4.47
CA PRO A 75 -20.29 23.96 -3.20
C PRO A 75 -20.34 25.18 -2.28
N VAL A 76 -20.92 25.02 -1.09
CA VAL A 76 -21.03 26.09 -0.09
C VAL A 76 -20.23 25.72 1.15
N GLY A 77 -19.36 26.63 1.57
CA GLY A 77 -18.52 26.46 2.75
C GLY A 77 -17.22 25.70 2.48
N GLU A 78 -16.40 25.62 3.52
CA GLU A 78 -15.16 24.83 3.50
C GLU A 78 -15.47 23.35 3.75
N ALA A 79 -14.71 22.46 3.09
CA ALA A 79 -14.81 21.02 3.30
C ALA A 79 -14.23 20.64 4.69
N MET A 80 -15.00 20.91 5.75
CA MET A 80 -14.62 20.57 7.12
C MET A 80 -15.00 19.13 7.44
N ILE A 81 -14.06 18.21 7.26
CA ILE A 81 -14.23 16.81 7.67
C ILE A 81 -13.87 16.68 9.15
N GLN A 82 -14.84 16.24 9.95
CA GLN A 82 -14.59 15.81 11.32
C GLN A 82 -13.94 14.43 11.32
N PHE A 83 -12.61 14.40 11.25
CA PHE A 83 -11.86 13.15 11.37
C PHE A 83 -12.07 12.54 12.75
N HIS A 84 -12.74 11.39 12.77
CA HIS A 84 -12.92 10.64 13.99
C HIS A 84 -11.57 10.08 14.43
N PHE A 85 -11.23 10.27 15.71
CA PHE A 85 -9.98 9.76 16.30
C PHE A 85 -9.85 8.22 16.25
N GLN A 86 -10.90 7.51 15.85
CA GLN A 86 -10.92 6.05 15.68
C GLN A 86 -9.90 5.56 14.65
N TYR A 87 -9.66 6.32 13.56
CA TYR A 87 -8.68 5.95 12.54
C TYR A 87 -7.25 5.90 13.08
N TYR A 88 -6.91 6.81 13.99
CA TYR A 88 -5.61 6.86 14.64
C TYR A 88 -5.38 5.65 15.56
N TRP A 89 -6.41 5.25 16.32
CA TRP A 89 -6.33 4.05 17.15
C TRP A 89 -6.07 2.80 16.32
N TYR A 90 -6.76 2.65 15.19
CA TYR A 90 -6.53 1.53 14.28
C TYR A 90 -5.09 1.50 13.78
N ALA A 91 -4.58 2.64 13.30
CA ALA A 91 -3.22 2.74 12.78
C ALA A 91 -2.15 2.37 13.82
N ILE A 92 -2.29 2.81 15.08
CA ILE A 92 -1.34 2.43 16.14
C ILE A 92 -1.41 0.95 16.48
N ILE A 93 -2.61 0.39 16.64
CA ILE A 93 -2.77 -1.03 16.97
C ILE A 93 -2.16 -1.88 15.86
N PHE A 94 -2.43 -1.52 14.60
CA PHE A 94 -1.83 -2.16 13.43
C PHE A 94 -0.30 -2.07 13.45
N LEU A 95 0.27 -0.88 13.65
CA LEU A 95 1.72 -0.67 13.69
C LEU A 95 2.40 -1.51 14.78
N VAL A 96 1.84 -1.54 16.00
CA VAL A 96 2.37 -2.32 17.11
C VAL A 96 2.34 -3.81 16.79
N PHE A 97 1.25 -4.28 16.19
CA PHE A 97 1.13 -5.69 15.78
C PHE A 97 2.07 -6.05 14.62
N ASP A 98 2.29 -5.15 13.67
CA ASP A 98 3.23 -5.34 12.54
C ASP A 98 4.67 -5.51 13.04
N VAL A 99 5.11 -4.65 13.96
CA VAL A 99 6.42 -4.78 14.60
C VAL A 99 6.52 -6.07 15.43
N ALA A 100 5.47 -6.43 16.17
CA ALA A 100 5.44 -7.69 16.91
C ALA A 100 5.53 -8.92 15.98
N PHE A 101 4.83 -8.88 14.85
CA PHE A 101 4.90 -9.92 13.83
C PHE A 101 6.31 -10.06 13.25
N MET A 102 7.00 -8.94 13.00
CA MET A 102 8.40 -8.97 12.55
C MET A 102 9.30 -9.73 13.54
N PHE A 103 9.14 -9.49 14.85
CA PHE A 103 9.89 -10.24 15.88
C PHE A 103 9.52 -11.73 15.92
N LEU A 104 8.25 -12.07 15.72
CA LEU A 104 7.82 -13.48 15.65
C LEU A 104 8.41 -14.20 14.44
N VAL A 105 8.46 -13.56 13.28
CA VAL A 105 9.06 -14.14 12.07
C VAL A 105 10.57 -14.31 12.24
N LEU A 106 11.28 -13.28 12.73
CA LEU A 106 12.73 -13.37 12.97
C LEU A 106 13.06 -14.46 13.98
N GLY A 107 12.37 -14.48 15.12
CA GLY A 107 12.54 -15.53 16.13
C GLY A 107 12.19 -16.91 15.59
N GLY A 108 11.08 -17.02 14.84
CA GLY A 108 10.63 -18.27 14.21
C GLY A 108 11.66 -18.84 13.25
N MET A 109 12.27 -18.00 12.39
CA MET A 109 13.33 -18.42 11.47
C MET A 109 14.56 -18.94 12.23
N VAL A 110 14.97 -18.28 13.32
CA VAL A 110 16.10 -18.75 14.14
C VAL A 110 15.78 -20.09 14.80
N THR A 111 14.57 -20.28 15.32
CA THR A 111 14.17 -21.56 15.93
C THR A 111 14.02 -22.70 14.92
N ALA A 112 13.67 -22.39 13.67
CA ALA A 112 13.51 -23.37 12.61
C ALA A 112 14.86 -23.98 12.18
N ASP A 113 15.97 -23.24 12.31
CA ASP A 113 17.33 -23.72 11.99
C ASP A 113 17.69 -24.99 12.80
N ALA A 114 17.17 -25.13 14.03
CA ALA A 114 17.42 -26.29 14.89
C ALA A 114 16.89 -27.61 14.32
N THR A 115 15.96 -27.55 13.35
CA THR A 115 15.40 -28.73 12.68
C THR A 115 16.11 -29.08 11.37
N THR A 116 17.06 -28.27 10.93
CA THR A 116 17.81 -28.47 9.69
C THR A 116 19.04 -29.36 9.91
N GLU A 117 19.37 -30.21 8.94
CA GLU A 117 20.58 -31.04 8.98
C GLU A 117 21.82 -30.13 8.91
N GLY A 118 22.54 -29.99 10.03
CA GLY A 118 23.70 -29.10 10.16
C GLY A 118 23.42 -27.76 10.87
N GLY A 119 22.23 -27.58 11.45
CA GLY A 119 21.86 -26.42 12.24
C GLY A 119 22.80 -26.17 13.42
N THR A 120 23.08 -24.90 13.70
CA THR A 120 24.00 -24.49 14.78
C THR A 120 23.34 -24.50 16.17
N THR A 121 22.01 -24.54 16.20
CA THR A 121 21.19 -24.46 17.40
C THR A 121 20.72 -25.83 17.85
N THR A 122 20.85 -26.12 19.15
CA THR A 122 20.38 -27.40 19.72
C THR A 122 18.86 -27.41 19.91
N VAL A 123 18.26 -28.61 19.95
CA VAL A 123 16.81 -28.77 20.18
C VAL A 123 16.36 -28.14 21.51
N ALA A 124 17.19 -28.24 22.55
CA ALA A 124 16.91 -27.65 23.87
C ALA A 124 16.88 -26.11 23.84
N GLU A 125 17.75 -25.47 23.06
CA GLU A 125 17.73 -24.02 22.87
C GLU A 125 16.48 -23.59 22.06
N ALA A 126 16.12 -24.36 21.04
CA ALA A 126 14.92 -24.10 20.24
C ALA A 126 13.62 -24.18 21.06
N GLU A 127 13.51 -25.15 21.97
CA GLU A 127 12.38 -25.25 22.90
C GLU A 127 12.26 -23.99 23.78
N SER A 128 13.38 -23.52 24.34
CA SER A 128 13.41 -22.34 25.20
C SER A 128 13.05 -21.05 24.44
N ALA A 129 13.50 -20.92 23.19
CA ALA A 129 13.19 -19.81 22.32
C ALA A 129 11.71 -19.84 21.87
N LEU A 130 11.16 -21.02 21.55
CA LEU A 130 9.75 -21.19 21.20
C LEU A 130 8.83 -20.81 22.39
N LEU A 131 9.21 -21.18 23.61
CA LEU A 131 8.51 -20.76 24.84
C LEU A 131 8.53 -19.24 25.00
N THR A 132 9.68 -18.61 24.75
CA THR A 132 9.84 -17.15 24.85
C THR A 132 8.98 -16.44 23.79
N LEU A 133 8.97 -16.94 22.55
CA LEU A 133 8.12 -16.41 21.46
C LEU A 133 6.63 -16.63 21.74
N GLY A 134 6.26 -17.78 22.30
CA GLY A 134 4.89 -18.08 22.72
C GLY A 134 4.41 -17.14 23.83
N LEU A 135 5.27 -16.87 24.82
CA LEU A 135 4.99 -15.90 25.88
C LEU A 135 4.84 -14.49 25.31
N PHE A 136 5.75 -14.07 24.43
CA PHE A 136 5.67 -12.78 23.75
C PHE A 136 4.36 -12.63 22.96
N PHE A 137 4.00 -13.64 22.16
CA PHE A 137 2.75 -13.65 21.40
C PHE A 137 1.51 -13.57 22.30
N ALA A 138 1.51 -14.29 23.42
CA ALA A 138 0.41 -14.25 24.40
C ALA A 138 0.25 -12.85 25.01
N ILE A 139 1.35 -12.20 25.40
CA ILE A 139 1.31 -10.83 25.96
C ILE A 139 0.79 -9.83 24.92
N MET A 140 1.26 -9.92 23.67
CA MET A 140 0.78 -9.06 22.58
C MET A 140 -0.72 -9.25 22.30
N SER A 141 -1.16 -10.51 22.22
CA SER A 141 -2.57 -10.85 22.02
C SER A 141 -3.46 -10.35 23.17
N LEU A 142 -2.98 -10.45 24.41
CA LEU A 142 -3.66 -9.88 25.58
C LEU A 142 -3.74 -8.35 25.52
N GLY A 143 -2.70 -7.67 25.04
CA GLY A 143 -2.70 -6.23 24.83
C GLY A 143 -3.78 -5.79 23.84
N VAL A 144 -3.87 -6.48 22.70
CA VAL A 144 -4.90 -6.24 21.68
C VAL A 144 -6.30 -6.53 22.24
N TRP A 145 -6.47 -7.66 22.92
CA TRP A 145 -7.73 -8.02 23.56
C TRP A 145 -8.18 -6.98 24.59
N TYR A 146 -7.26 -6.46 25.42
CA TYR A 146 -7.54 -5.39 26.38
C TYR A 146 -8.02 -4.12 25.68
N VAL A 147 -7.34 -3.71 24.61
CA VAL A 147 -7.73 -2.51 23.84
C VAL A 147 -9.14 -2.65 23.28
N PHE A 148 -9.46 -3.80 22.66
CA PHE A 148 -10.80 -4.04 22.14
C PHE A 148 -11.87 -4.10 23.23
N ARG A 149 -11.56 -4.69 24.39
CA ARG A 149 -12.51 -4.74 25.52
C ARG A 149 -12.79 -3.35 26.09
N LYS A 150 -11.79 -2.47 26.15
CA LYS A 150 -11.93 -1.12 26.73
C LYS A 150 -12.56 -0.11 25.77
N ARG A 151 -12.32 -0.25 24.45
CA ARG A 151 -12.71 0.75 23.45
C ARG A 151 -14.05 0.47 22.75
N GLY A 152 -14.91 -0.35 23.35
CA GLY A 152 -16.29 -0.67 22.96
C GLY A 152 -16.85 0.07 21.72
N ARG A 153 -17.06 -0.71 20.64
CA ARG A 153 -17.55 -0.34 19.30
C ARG A 153 -16.63 0.59 18.51
N ILE A 154 -15.77 -0.05 17.70
CA ILE A 154 -15.14 0.57 16.55
C ILE A 154 -16.20 0.59 15.46
N TYR A 155 -16.55 1.77 14.96
CA TYR A 155 -17.46 1.91 13.83
C TYR A 155 -16.58 1.93 12.58
N ILE A 156 -16.60 0.82 11.83
CA ILE A 156 -16.10 0.78 10.46
C ILE A 156 -17.24 1.09 9.50
#